data_AF-K3WZH9-F1
#
_entry.id   AF-K3WZH9-F1
#
_cell.length_a   1.000
_cell.length_b   1.000
_cell.length_c   1.000
_cell.angle_alpha   90.00
_cell.angle_beta   90.00
_cell.angle_gamma   90.00
#
_symmetry.space_group_name_H-M   'P 1'
#
loop_
_entity.id
_entity.type
_entity.pdbx_description
1 polymer ?
#
loop_
_entity_poly.entity_id
_entity_poly.type
_entity_poly.pdbx_seq_one_letter_code
_entity_poly.pdbx_strand_id
1 'polypeptide(L)'
;MLWTRSLLVASALVAAATHATEDRCTAILVGAKASTTGAPMTTHTNDCSSCDFRIVKVPAQLHAPDALHDVVLASFDYPRYGKWP
;
A
#
# COMPACT_ATOMS: atom_id res chain seq x y z
N MET A 1 -33.79 -6.79 -31.83
CA MET A 1 -32.47 -6.21 -32.22
C MET A 1 -32.04 -5.00 -31.39
N LEU A 2 -32.94 -4.17 -30.85
CA LEU A 2 -32.57 -3.05 -29.96
C LEU A 2 -32.05 -3.49 -28.58
N TRP A 3 -32.58 -4.59 -28.04
CA TRP A 3 -32.28 -5.05 -26.69
C TRP A 3 -30.88 -5.66 -26.56
N THR A 4 -30.40 -6.34 -27.60
CA THR A 4 -29.03 -6.87 -27.66
C THR A 4 -27.98 -5.76 -27.67
N ARG A 5 -28.28 -4.59 -28.27
CA ARG A 5 -27.38 -3.43 -28.25
C ARG A 5 -27.32 -2.78 -26.87
N SER A 6 -28.44 -2.66 -26.16
CA SER A 6 -28.47 -2.10 -24.81
C SER A 6 -27.73 -2.97 -23.79
N LEU A 7 -27.82 -4.30 -23.91
CA LEU A 7 -27.08 -5.25 -23.08
C LEU A 7 -25.57 -5.18 -23.32
N LEU A 8 -25.13 -5.01 -24.57
CA LEU A 8 -23.72 -4.88 -24.94
C LEU A 8 -23.10 -3.55 -24.46
N VAL A 9 -23.87 -2.45 -24.46
CA VAL A 9 -23.40 -1.16 -23.93
C VAL A 9 -23.29 -1.21 -22.40
N ALA A 10 -24.26 -1.83 -21.73
CA ALA A 10 -24.24 -1.98 -20.28
C ALA A 10 -23.05 -2.84 -19.79
N SER A 11 -22.73 -3.93 -20.50
CA SER A 11 -21.59 -4.78 -20.13
C SER A 11 -20.23 -4.12 -20.36
N ALA A 12 -20.08 -3.29 -21.41
CA ALA A 12 -18.85 -2.54 -21.65
C ALA A 12 -18.58 -1.45 -20.59
N LEU A 13 -19.63 -0.78 -20.09
CA LEU A 13 -19.51 0.22 -19.02
C LEU A 13 -19.14 -0.41 -17.66
N VAL A 14 -19.63 -1.62 -17.37
CA VAL A 14 -19.27 -2.35 -16.15
C VAL A 14 -17.81 -2.85 -16.19
N ALA A 15 -17.32 -3.31 -17.35
CA ALA A 15 -15.94 -3.77 -17.50
C ALA A 15 -14.90 -2.64 -17.41
N ALA A 16 -15.23 -1.41 -17.83
CA ALA A 16 -14.33 -0.25 -17.72
C ALA A 16 -14.17 0.26 -16.27
N ALA A 17 -15.14 -0.02 -15.40
CA ALA A 17 -15.14 0.43 -14.00
C ALA A 17 -14.30 -0.47 -13.06
N THR A 18 -13.84 -1.63 -13.54
CA THR A 18 -13.07 -2.60 -12.74
C THR A 18 -11.61 -2.67 -13.16
N HIS A 19 -11.00 -1.57 -13.60
CA HIS A 19 -9.54 -1.48 -13.53
C HIS A 19 -9.16 -1.44 -12.06
N ALA A 20 -8.94 -2.63 -11.49
CA ALA A 20 -8.20 -2.77 -10.25
C ALA A 20 -6.87 -2.03 -10.46
N THR A 21 -6.69 -0.92 -9.76
CA THR A 21 -5.43 -0.18 -9.80
C THR A 21 -4.40 -1.07 -9.12
N GLU A 22 -3.58 -1.78 -9.90
CA GLU A 22 -2.42 -2.47 -9.33
C GLU A 22 -1.53 -1.43 -8.63
N ASP A 23 -1.17 -1.69 -7.37
CA ASP A 23 -0.31 -0.81 -6.57
C ASP A 23 1.01 -0.55 -7.31
N ARG A 24 1.35 0.74 -7.54
CA ARG A 24 2.43 1.17 -8.46
C ARG A 24 3.78 1.46 -7.80
N CYS A 25 3.95 1.01 -6.56
CA CYS A 25 5.16 1.25 -5.79
C CYS A 25 6.44 0.84 -6.54
N THR A 26 7.49 1.65 -6.45
CA THR A 26 8.80 1.37 -7.06
C THR A 26 9.89 1.38 -6.01
N ALA A 27 10.74 0.34 -6.00
CA ALA A 27 11.90 0.26 -5.13
C ALA A 27 13.21 0.50 -5.91
N ILE A 28 14.15 1.22 -5.30
CA ILE A 28 15.52 1.36 -5.79
C ILE A 28 16.47 0.93 -4.67
N LEU A 29 17.39 0.04 -5.01
CA LEU A 29 18.39 -0.50 -4.09
C LEU A 29 19.78 -0.14 -4.63
N VAL A 30 20.61 0.46 -3.80
CA VAL A 30 22.01 0.80 -4.14
C VAL A 30 22.91 0.17 -3.10
N GLY A 31 23.72 -0.80 -3.52
CA GLY A 31 24.73 -1.40 -2.65
C GLY A 31 25.85 -0.41 -2.32
N ALA A 32 26.50 -0.58 -1.17
CA ALA A 32 27.59 0.28 -0.71
C ALA A 32 28.66 0.53 -1.78
N LYS A 33 29.10 -0.52 -2.48
CA LYS A 33 30.11 -0.43 -3.57
C LYS A 33 29.60 0.27 -4.83
N ALA A 34 28.29 0.34 -5.04
CA ALA A 34 27.67 1.03 -6.16
C ALA A 34 27.34 2.50 -5.83
N SER A 35 27.38 2.88 -4.55
CA SER A 35 27.16 4.26 -4.10
C SER A 35 28.43 5.11 -4.24
N THR A 36 28.29 6.42 -4.40
CA THR A 36 29.42 7.36 -4.44
C THR A 36 29.98 7.70 -3.05
N THR A 37 29.24 7.38 -1.97
CA THR A 37 29.60 7.69 -0.59
C THR A 37 30.10 6.48 0.21
N GLY A 38 29.99 5.28 -0.36
CA GLY A 38 30.24 4.02 0.34
C GLY A 38 29.09 3.55 1.25
N ALA A 39 27.99 4.30 1.36
CA ALA A 39 26.82 3.92 2.16
C ALA A 39 25.74 3.24 1.29
N PRO A 40 25.12 2.13 1.75
CA PRO A 40 24.00 1.54 1.02
C PRO A 40 22.75 2.41 1.13
N MET A 41 21.87 2.33 0.14
CA MET A 41 20.56 3.00 0.15
C MET A 41 19.47 2.03 -0.25
N THR A 42 18.34 2.10 0.46
CA THR A 42 17.10 1.42 0.11
C THR A 42 16.00 2.48 0.05
N THR A 43 15.31 2.58 -1.08
CA THR A 43 14.22 3.53 -1.27
C THR A 43 13.01 2.84 -1.86
N HIS A 44 11.83 3.40 -1.60
CA HIS A 44 10.55 2.87 -2.04
C HIS A 44 9.55 4.02 -2.19
N THR A 45 8.88 4.14 -3.33
CA THR A 45 7.72 5.03 -3.46
C THR A 45 6.50 4.35 -2.87
N ASN A 46 5.80 5.03 -1.96
CA ASN A 46 4.55 4.52 -1.39
C ASN A 46 3.38 5.17 -2.13
N ASP A 47 3.00 4.57 -3.26
CA ASP A 47 1.98 5.09 -4.16
C ASP A 47 0.58 4.76 -3.61
N CYS A 48 -0.27 5.78 -3.45
CA CYS A 48 -1.62 5.62 -2.90
C CYS A 48 -2.55 6.75 -3.37
N SER A 49 -3.86 6.49 -3.37
CA SER A 49 -4.87 7.49 -3.73
C SER A 49 -5.11 8.54 -2.63
N SER A 50 -4.88 8.18 -1.36
CA SER A 50 -4.98 9.04 -0.19
C SER A 50 -4.04 8.53 0.91
N CYS A 51 -2.98 9.29 1.23
CA CYS A 51 -2.06 8.95 2.32
C CYS A 51 -1.82 10.13 3.26
N ASP A 52 -1.69 9.82 4.55
CA ASP A 52 -1.16 10.71 5.59
C ASP A 52 0.23 10.22 6.02
N PHE A 53 1.28 10.73 5.37
CA PHE A 53 2.66 10.34 5.66
C PHE A 53 3.13 10.95 6.98
N ARG A 54 3.46 10.08 7.94
CA ARG A 54 3.98 10.48 9.25
C ARG A 54 5.20 9.68 9.62
N ILE A 55 6.15 10.34 10.27
CA ILE A 55 7.34 9.72 10.85
C ILE A 55 7.08 9.55 12.35
N VAL A 56 7.17 8.31 12.83
CA VAL A 56 7.01 7.97 14.24
C VAL A 56 8.22 7.19 14.74
N LYS A 57 8.64 7.47 15.98
CA LYS A 57 9.67 6.70 16.68
C LYS A 57 8.98 5.74 17.64
N VAL A 58 9.05 4.45 17.39
CA VAL A 58 8.54 3.41 18.30
C VAL A 58 9.62 3.08 19.32
N PRO A 59 9.36 3.20 20.65
CA PRO A 59 10.30 2.79 21.68
C PRO A 59 10.57 1.28 21.66
N ALA A 60 11.72 0.85 22.17
CA ALA A 60 12.02 -0.56 22.35
C ALA A 60 11.00 -1.21 23.31
N GLN A 61 10.54 -2.41 22.97
CA GLN A 61 9.65 -3.23 23.79
C GLN A 61 10.30 -4.59 24.03
N LEU A 62 10.01 -5.20 25.18
CA LEU A 62 10.38 -6.58 25.48
C LEU A 62 9.17 -7.47 25.14
N HIS A 63 9.40 -8.49 24.33
CA HIS A 63 8.41 -9.51 23.99
C HIS A 63 8.87 -10.85 24.56
N ALA A 64 7.96 -11.60 25.17
CA ALA A 64 8.25 -12.97 25.58
C ALA A 64 8.50 -13.85 24.34
N PRO A 65 9.26 -14.96 24.46
CA PRO A 65 9.28 -15.99 23.43
C PRO A 65 7.85 -16.41 23.08
N ASP A 66 7.57 -16.61 21.79
CA ASP A 66 6.26 -17.00 21.25
C ASP A 66 5.11 -16.00 21.48
N ALA A 67 5.41 -14.75 21.90
CA ALA A 67 4.41 -13.70 21.98
C ALA A 67 3.81 -13.41 20.59
N LEU A 68 2.48 -13.49 20.50
CA LEU A 68 1.72 -13.14 19.30
C LEU A 68 1.39 -11.64 19.29
N HIS A 69 1.21 -11.09 18.10
CA HIS A 69 0.71 -9.74 17.88
C HIS A 69 -0.42 -9.78 16.86
N ASP A 70 -1.36 -8.84 16.97
CA ASP A 70 -2.46 -8.75 16.02
C ASP A 70 -1.93 -8.36 14.64
N VAL A 71 -2.28 -9.14 13.62
CA VAL A 71 -2.10 -8.76 12.22
C VAL A 71 -3.30 -7.91 11.81
N VAL A 72 -3.20 -6.62 12.07
CA VAL A 72 -4.23 -5.64 11.69
C VAL A 72 -4.10 -5.26 10.22
N LEU A 73 -5.23 -5.12 9.52
CA LEU A 73 -5.24 -4.57 8.17
C LEU A 73 -4.68 -3.14 8.21
N ALA A 74 -3.84 -2.81 7.23
CA ALA A 74 -3.23 -1.49 7.16
C ALA A 74 -4.30 -0.40 7.01
N SER A 75 -4.30 0.56 7.93
CA SER A 75 -5.06 1.81 7.79
C SER A 75 -4.08 2.93 7.43
N PHE A 76 -4.35 3.63 6.34
CA PHE A 76 -3.54 4.77 5.90
C PHE A 76 -4.02 6.10 6.49
N ASP A 77 -5.18 6.10 7.16
CA ASP A 77 -5.78 7.25 7.84
C ASP A 77 -5.33 7.34 9.31
N TYR A 78 -5.44 8.54 9.89
CA TYR A 78 -5.15 8.78 11.30
C TYR A 78 -6.42 9.02 12.12
N PRO A 79 -6.54 8.47 13.36
CA PRO A 79 -5.58 7.61 14.05
C PRO A 79 -5.52 6.19 13.45
N ARG A 80 -4.30 5.73 13.13
CA ARG A 80 -4.04 4.43 12.47
C ARG A 80 -4.59 3.23 13.25
N TYR A 81 -4.71 3.39 14.58
CA TYR A 81 -5.35 2.46 15.50
C TYR A 81 -6.29 3.23 16.45
N GLY A 82 -7.31 3.89 15.90
CA GLY A 82 -8.49 4.25 16.68
C GLY A 82 -9.25 2.96 17.03
N LYS A 83 -9.83 2.86 18.24
CA LYS A 83 -10.68 1.71 18.60
C LYS A 83 -11.87 1.65 17.64
N TRP A 84 -11.75 0.85 16.58
CA TRP A 84 -12.90 0.41 15.80
C TRP A 84 -13.80 -0.45 16.72
N PRO A 85 -15.14 -0.37 16.59
CA PRO A 85 -16.06 -1.19 17.39
C PRO A 85 -15.80 -2.69 17.22
#